data_AF-K2AGJ9-F1
#
_entry.id   AF-K2AGJ9-F1
#
_cell.length_a   1.000
_cell.length_b   1.000
_cell.length_c   1.000
_cell.angle_alpha   90.00
_cell.angle_beta   90.00
_cell.angle_gamma   90.00
#
_symmetry.space_group_name_H-M   'P 1'
#
loop_
_entity.id
_entity.type
_entity.pdbx_description
1 polymer ?
#
loop_
_entity_poly.entity_id
_entity_poly.type
_entity_poly.pdbx_seq_one_letter_code
_entity_poly.pdbx_strand_id
1 'polypeptide(L)'
;MKKYHLIIALLLLTVSHAFAAANFNIVQTPGSIFPSSVPTGETVSAYYTITNQTSTSRNNYAIQGLPSTVTQNTSTGYCSSLMNFASGASCMLRLDITGAVASNFALCKGSSCTTAAAPLNVSVNYDNTYAYVSDNASTLWQCPLNASGGFTNSTCTALTNATAPGFSLNLFTAFHTFSGITYAYITDSSANLWKCPVSESGGFSGACTALTNTPAFTATSVVTFQTFSDTTYAYVADSSSTLWRCPMNATGSFSSNCTALTDEFTVTAAVTFQTFAGTTYGYVADTTTNLWKCPMNATGGFSAACTALTNTPAFTQTSMARFNTFSDTLYAYVTDLSNTVWQCPMNASGNFSTDCTALTNSPAFANSNVLTFFAVNGTTYAYIGDGTSNLWQCPMNATGGFSSICTGLSGFNQTIGATFYTL
;
A
#
# COMPACT_ATOMS: atom_id res chain seq x y z
N MET A 1 66.58 2.19 54.97
CA MET A 1 65.93 1.42 53.88
C MET A 1 65.44 2.41 52.82
N LYS A 2 66.13 2.49 51.67
CA LYS A 2 65.79 3.38 50.55
C LYS A 2 64.79 2.68 49.63
N LYS A 3 63.62 3.26 49.42
CA LYS A 3 62.60 2.74 48.48
C LYS A 3 62.85 3.37 47.11
N TYR A 4 63.12 2.54 46.10
CA TYR A 4 63.15 2.94 44.69
C TYR A 4 61.72 2.93 44.12
N HIS A 5 61.35 3.97 43.38
CA HIS A 5 60.14 4.00 42.55
C HIS A 5 60.52 3.65 41.11
N LEU A 6 60.02 2.50 40.65
CA LEU A 6 60.12 2.03 39.27
C LEU A 6 58.93 2.61 38.49
N ILE A 7 59.18 3.57 37.62
CA ILE A 7 58.17 4.11 36.69
C ILE A 7 58.24 3.28 35.40
N ILE A 8 57.21 2.48 35.14
CA ILE A 8 57.02 1.75 33.87
C ILE A 8 56.28 2.69 32.91
N ALA A 9 56.96 3.15 31.88
CA ALA A 9 56.37 3.91 30.77
C ALA A 9 55.66 2.93 29.82
N LEU A 10 54.32 2.99 29.79
CA LEU A 10 53.47 2.24 28.88
C LEU A 10 53.44 2.95 27.51
N LEU A 11 54.19 2.45 26.53
CA LEU A 11 54.12 2.91 25.14
C LEU A 11 52.76 2.52 24.52
N LEU A 12 51.93 3.51 24.25
CA LEU A 12 50.75 3.38 23.38
C LEU A 12 51.21 3.26 21.93
N LEU A 13 51.26 2.02 21.42
CA LEU A 13 51.36 1.74 19.99
C LEU A 13 50.02 2.07 19.34
N THR A 14 49.92 3.24 18.70
CA THR A 14 48.82 3.56 17.79
C THR A 14 49.01 2.71 16.53
N VAL A 15 48.17 1.69 16.35
CA VAL A 15 48.09 0.93 15.11
C VAL A 15 47.43 1.84 14.07
N SER A 16 48.25 2.54 13.29
CA SER A 16 47.81 3.20 12.06
C SER A 16 47.37 2.12 11.08
N HIS A 17 46.07 1.92 10.94
CA HIS A 17 45.52 1.17 9.82
C HIS A 17 45.75 2.02 8.58
N ALA A 18 46.87 1.79 7.88
CA ALA A 18 47.02 2.26 6.51
C ALA A 18 45.90 1.59 5.70
N PHE A 19 44.84 2.33 5.40
CA PHE A 19 43.83 1.89 4.46
C PHE A 19 44.55 1.66 3.13
N ALA A 20 44.70 0.39 2.73
CA ALA A 20 45.13 0.06 1.39
C ALA A 20 44.24 0.82 0.40
N ALA A 21 44.85 1.49 -0.58
CA ALA A 21 44.12 2.24 -1.59
C ALA A 21 42.99 1.38 -2.17
N ALA A 22 41.79 1.94 -2.26
CA ALA A 22 40.64 1.22 -2.80
C ALA A 22 40.98 0.70 -4.21
N ASN A 23 40.75 -0.60 -4.45
CA ASN A 23 41.07 -1.24 -5.73
C ASN A 23 40.32 -0.60 -6.90
N PHE A 24 39.18 0.04 -6.62
CA PHE A 24 38.34 0.68 -7.60
C PHE A 24 38.08 2.14 -7.25
N ASN A 25 37.70 2.93 -8.25
CA ASN A 25 36.99 4.18 -8.07
C ASN A 25 35.54 3.96 -8.48
N ILE A 26 34.58 4.33 -7.64
CA ILE A 26 33.15 4.24 -7.96
C ILE A 26 32.55 5.62 -7.73
N VAL A 27 32.34 6.35 -8.82
CA VAL A 27 31.85 7.73 -8.80
C VAL A 27 30.62 7.86 -9.68
N GLN A 28 29.81 8.87 -9.44
CA GLN A 28 28.71 9.21 -10.35
C GLN A 28 29.27 9.44 -11.76
N THR A 29 28.57 8.93 -12.77
CA THR A 29 28.97 9.11 -14.17
C THR A 29 28.88 10.59 -14.53
N PRO A 30 29.97 11.25 -14.96
CA PRO A 30 29.92 12.66 -15.34
C PRO A 30 28.88 12.92 -16.44
N GLY A 31 28.11 14.00 -16.30
CA GLY A 31 27.05 14.37 -17.24
C GLY A 31 25.74 13.60 -17.09
N SER A 32 25.66 12.60 -16.20
CA SER A 32 24.38 11.97 -15.84
C SER A 32 23.68 12.76 -14.74
N ILE A 33 22.35 12.88 -14.84
CA ILE A 33 21.52 13.42 -13.75
C ILE A 33 21.41 12.32 -12.69
N PHE A 34 21.81 12.65 -11.46
CA PHE A 34 21.57 11.75 -10.33
C PHE A 34 20.12 11.93 -9.88
N PRO A 35 19.31 10.86 -9.84
CA PRO A 35 17.94 10.99 -9.38
C PRO A 35 17.94 11.41 -7.91
N SER A 36 17.18 12.46 -7.58
CA SER A 36 16.83 12.79 -6.19
C SER A 36 15.45 12.23 -5.81
N SER A 37 14.61 11.91 -6.80
CA SER A 37 13.31 11.29 -6.58
C SER A 37 12.93 10.29 -7.68
N VAL A 38 12.01 9.39 -7.32
CA VAL A 38 11.34 8.43 -8.22
C VAL A 38 9.82 8.60 -8.05
N PRO A 39 9.03 8.88 -9.10
CA PRO A 39 7.59 8.89 -8.98
C PRO A 39 7.05 7.55 -8.47
N THR A 40 6.00 7.56 -7.65
CA THR A 40 5.39 6.33 -7.12
C THR A 40 4.99 5.39 -8.26
N GLY A 41 5.45 4.14 -8.21
CA GLY A 41 5.16 3.12 -9.22
C GLY A 41 6.09 3.14 -10.44
N GLU A 42 6.95 4.14 -10.57
CA GLU A 42 7.87 4.31 -11.70
C GLU A 42 9.28 3.79 -11.39
N THR A 43 10.13 3.76 -12.42
CA THR A 43 11.56 3.42 -12.30
C THR A 43 12.43 4.57 -12.80
N VAL A 44 13.39 5.01 -12.00
CA VAL A 44 14.47 5.93 -12.42
C VAL A 44 15.81 5.21 -12.39
N SER A 45 16.81 5.73 -13.10
CA SER A 45 18.14 5.12 -13.15
C SER A 45 19.22 6.04 -12.59
N ALA A 46 20.09 5.48 -11.74
CA ALA A 46 21.34 6.12 -11.33
C ALA A 46 22.52 5.49 -12.08
N TYR A 47 23.48 6.32 -12.48
CA TYR A 47 24.62 5.90 -13.29
C TYR A 47 25.94 6.14 -12.56
N TYR A 48 26.76 5.11 -12.44
CA TYR A 48 28.08 5.17 -11.84
C TYR A 48 29.15 4.70 -12.82
N THR A 49 30.32 5.35 -12.80
CA THR A 49 31.52 4.86 -13.47
C THR A 49 32.37 4.11 -12.44
N ILE A 50 32.60 2.83 -12.72
CA ILE A 50 33.52 1.98 -11.96
C ILE A 50 34.82 1.89 -12.73
N THR A 51 35.93 2.25 -12.11
CA THR A 51 37.27 2.17 -12.72
C THR A 51 38.21 1.34 -11.86
N ASN A 52 38.91 0.37 -12.45
CA ASN A 52 39.99 -0.35 -11.78
C ASN A 52 41.22 0.55 -11.67
N GLN A 53 41.60 0.94 -10.45
CA GLN A 53 42.76 1.82 -10.20
C GLN A 53 44.09 1.06 -10.10
N THR A 54 44.05 -0.27 -10.21
CA THR A 54 45.24 -1.12 -10.03
C THR A 54 45.92 -1.40 -11.36
N SER A 55 47.23 -1.68 -11.31
CA SER A 55 48.04 -2.07 -12.48
C SER A 55 47.80 -3.51 -12.96
N THR A 56 46.84 -4.23 -12.37
CA THR A 56 46.54 -5.63 -12.62
C THR A 56 45.06 -5.83 -12.92
N SER A 57 44.72 -6.85 -13.70
CA SER A 57 43.32 -7.21 -13.93
C SER A 57 42.63 -7.69 -12.65
N ARG A 58 41.35 -7.33 -12.49
CA ARG A 58 40.49 -7.69 -11.37
C ARG A 58 39.25 -8.41 -11.89
N ASN A 59 39.11 -9.68 -11.52
CA ASN A 59 38.08 -10.56 -12.07
C ASN A 59 37.11 -11.04 -10.99
N ASN A 60 35.85 -11.25 -11.40
CA ASN A 60 34.75 -11.78 -10.58
C ASN A 60 34.38 -10.89 -9.39
N TYR A 61 34.25 -9.58 -9.62
CA TYR A 61 33.66 -8.66 -8.63
C TYR A 61 32.16 -8.49 -8.90
N ALA A 62 31.36 -8.35 -7.84
CA ALA A 62 29.92 -8.15 -7.94
C ALA A 62 29.47 -6.97 -7.05
N ILE A 63 28.37 -6.32 -7.42
CA ILE A 63 27.73 -5.33 -6.55
C ILE A 63 27.09 -6.05 -5.36
N GLN A 64 27.27 -5.47 -4.17
CA GLN A 64 26.73 -5.94 -2.90
C GLN A 64 26.11 -4.77 -2.14
N GLY A 65 25.11 -5.07 -1.30
CA GLY A 65 24.46 -4.08 -0.43
C GLY A 65 23.40 -3.21 -1.11
N LEU A 66 22.88 -3.61 -2.28
CA LEU A 66 21.71 -2.96 -2.87
C LEU A 66 20.46 -3.29 -2.03
N PRO A 67 19.62 -2.29 -1.71
CA PRO A 67 18.30 -2.53 -1.16
C PRO A 67 17.40 -3.30 -2.13
N SER A 68 16.29 -3.86 -1.63
CA SER A 68 15.30 -4.54 -2.45
C SER A 68 14.63 -3.65 -3.51
N THR A 69 14.69 -2.33 -3.37
CA THR A 69 14.16 -1.33 -4.31
C THR A 69 15.16 -0.94 -5.40
N VAL A 70 16.35 -1.53 -5.42
CA VAL A 70 17.40 -1.21 -6.38
C VAL A 70 17.93 -2.47 -7.06
N THR A 71 17.95 -2.49 -8.38
CA THR A 71 18.46 -3.61 -9.17
C THR A 71 19.55 -3.15 -10.13
N GLN A 72 20.55 -3.99 -10.36
CA GLN A 72 21.57 -3.73 -11.36
C GLN A 72 21.02 -4.07 -12.75
N ASN A 73 21.03 -3.09 -13.65
CA ASN A 73 20.73 -3.34 -15.06
C ASN A 73 21.98 -3.88 -15.76
N THR A 74 21.88 -5.10 -16.30
CA THR A 74 22.99 -5.81 -16.95
C THR A 74 22.85 -5.89 -18.48
N SER A 75 22.00 -5.04 -19.06
CA SER A 75 21.82 -4.95 -20.51
C SER A 75 23.12 -4.52 -21.22
N THR A 76 23.20 -4.80 -22.52
CA THR A 76 24.37 -4.45 -23.35
C THR A 76 24.76 -2.98 -23.19
N GLY A 77 26.02 -2.71 -22.86
CA GLY A 77 26.54 -1.36 -22.64
C GLY A 77 26.68 -0.97 -21.16
N TYR A 78 26.16 -1.77 -20.23
CA TYR A 78 26.36 -1.61 -18.79
C TYR A 78 27.21 -2.73 -18.19
N CYS A 79 27.59 -2.56 -16.93
CA CYS A 79 28.35 -3.58 -16.22
C CYS A 79 27.57 -4.88 -16.06
N SER A 80 28.24 -6.00 -16.34
CA SER A 80 27.74 -7.34 -16.05
C SER A 80 27.59 -7.57 -14.55
N SER A 81 26.79 -8.56 -14.16
CA SER A 81 26.61 -8.95 -12.75
C SER A 81 27.93 -9.40 -12.09
N LEU A 82 28.76 -10.12 -12.85
CA LEU A 82 30.15 -10.41 -12.52
C LEU A 82 31.06 -9.61 -13.43
N MET A 83 31.80 -8.68 -12.85
CA MET A 83 32.65 -7.75 -13.58
C MET A 83 34.10 -8.22 -13.62
N ASN A 84 34.70 -8.07 -14.80
CA ASN A 84 36.11 -8.32 -15.06
C ASN A 84 36.72 -7.04 -15.65
N PHE A 85 37.65 -6.43 -14.93
CA PHE A 85 38.30 -5.19 -15.33
C PHE A 85 39.76 -5.45 -15.65
N ALA A 86 40.21 -5.09 -16.86
CA ALA A 86 41.64 -4.92 -17.11
C ALA A 86 42.20 -3.77 -16.26
N SER A 87 43.52 -3.65 -16.20
CA SER A 87 44.19 -2.50 -15.57
C SER A 87 43.67 -1.19 -16.16
N GLY A 88 43.20 -0.26 -15.33
CA GLY A 88 42.69 1.05 -15.76
C GLY A 88 41.35 1.02 -16.52
N ALA A 89 40.75 -0.15 -16.75
CA ALA A 89 39.49 -0.25 -17.47
C ALA A 89 38.33 0.29 -16.63
N SER A 90 37.34 0.85 -17.33
CA SER A 90 36.12 1.38 -16.73
C SER A 90 34.88 0.71 -17.28
N CYS A 91 33.81 0.77 -16.51
CA CYS A 91 32.50 0.32 -16.90
C CYS A 91 31.43 1.23 -16.30
N MET A 92 30.34 1.44 -17.04
CA MET A 92 29.19 2.19 -16.58
C MET A 92 28.17 1.26 -15.93
N LEU A 93 28.01 1.38 -14.63
CA LEU A 93 26.98 0.71 -13.85
C LEU A 93 25.68 1.51 -13.95
N ARG A 94 24.59 0.87 -14.34
CA ARG A 94 23.23 1.40 -14.25
C ARG A 94 22.48 0.67 -13.14
N LEU A 95 21.94 1.43 -12.21
CA LEU A 95 21.06 0.94 -11.16
C LEU A 95 19.64 1.44 -11.42
N ASP A 96 18.70 0.53 -11.57
CA ASP A 96 17.28 0.83 -11.72
C ASP A 96 16.65 0.85 -10.32
N ILE A 97 15.99 1.97 -9.99
CA ILE A 97 15.49 2.32 -8.66
C ILE A 97 13.97 2.48 -8.77
N THR A 98 13.23 1.66 -8.01
CA THR A 98 11.76 1.62 -8.03
C THR A 98 11.12 2.20 -6.77
N GLY A 99 11.93 2.68 -5.83
CA GLY A 99 11.44 3.22 -4.56
C GLY A 99 12.48 4.02 -3.81
N ALA A 100 12.14 4.42 -2.58
CA ALA A 100 13.05 5.16 -1.72
C ALA A 100 14.31 4.34 -1.43
N VAL A 101 15.46 5.02 -1.43
CA VAL A 101 16.74 4.45 -1.02
C VAL A 101 17.55 5.52 -0.31
N ALA A 102 18.06 5.17 0.86
CA ALA A 102 19.04 5.95 1.61
C ALA A 102 20.15 5.01 2.07
N SER A 103 20.91 4.46 1.12
CA SER A 103 21.94 3.47 1.39
C SER A 103 23.14 3.64 0.48
N ASN A 104 24.26 3.02 0.88
CA ASN A 104 25.42 2.88 0.02
C ASN A 104 25.52 1.42 -0.47
N PHE A 105 26.28 1.20 -1.55
CA PHE A 105 26.60 -0.12 -2.08
C PHE A 105 28.11 -0.25 -2.27
N ALA A 106 28.57 -1.47 -2.48
CA ALA A 106 29.98 -1.76 -2.70
C ALA A 106 30.18 -2.75 -3.85
N LEU A 107 31.33 -2.63 -4.52
CA LEU A 107 31.85 -3.65 -5.41
C LEU A 107 32.76 -4.57 -4.61
N CYS A 108 32.42 -5.86 -4.54
CA CYS A 108 33.08 -6.81 -3.66
C CYS A 108 33.55 -8.09 -4.36
N LYS A 109 34.63 -8.66 -3.83
CA LYS A 109 35.06 -10.05 -4.05
C LYS A 109 35.59 -10.62 -2.74
N GLY A 110 34.84 -11.54 -2.13
CA GLY A 110 35.12 -11.99 -0.77
C GLY A 110 35.11 -10.80 0.20
N SER A 111 36.17 -10.62 0.99
CA SER A 111 36.34 -9.50 1.91
C SER A 111 36.90 -8.22 1.28
N SER A 112 37.27 -8.25 0.00
CA SER A 112 37.79 -7.06 -0.70
C SER A 112 36.64 -6.27 -1.31
N CYS A 113 36.26 -5.15 -0.68
CA CYS A 113 35.18 -4.29 -1.10
C CYS A 113 35.63 -2.86 -1.36
N THR A 114 35.00 -2.18 -2.30
CA THR A 114 35.11 -0.73 -2.51
C THR A 114 33.71 -0.14 -2.54
N THR A 115 33.42 0.78 -1.63
CA THR A 115 32.11 1.46 -1.53
C THR A 115 31.99 2.58 -2.55
N ALA A 116 30.78 2.88 -3.00
CA ALA A 116 30.54 4.04 -3.86
C ALA A 116 30.83 5.34 -3.11
N ALA A 117 31.43 6.30 -3.80
CA ALA A 117 31.77 7.61 -3.23
C ALA A 117 30.52 8.46 -2.95
N ALA A 118 29.50 8.34 -3.81
CA ALA A 118 28.20 8.98 -3.63
C ALA A 118 27.15 7.90 -3.31
N PRO A 119 26.53 7.92 -2.10
CA PRO A 119 25.47 6.98 -1.78
C PRO A 119 24.22 7.24 -2.63
N LEU A 120 23.36 6.25 -2.73
CA LEU A 120 22.02 6.42 -3.29
C LEU A 120 21.15 7.11 -2.23
N ASN A 121 20.61 8.27 -2.60
CA ASN A 121 19.68 9.03 -1.77
C ASN A 121 18.53 9.52 -2.65
N VAL A 122 17.52 8.67 -2.83
CA VAL A 122 16.35 8.90 -3.67
C VAL A 122 15.10 8.79 -2.81
N SER A 123 14.23 9.79 -2.86
CA SER A 123 12.90 9.73 -2.22
C SER A 123 11.82 9.34 -3.23
N VAL A 124 10.69 8.80 -2.78
CA VAL A 124 9.54 8.64 -3.68
C VAL A 124 8.81 9.98 -3.81
N ASN A 125 8.42 10.34 -5.03
CA ASN A 125 7.56 11.46 -5.34
C ASN A 125 6.10 10.99 -5.46
N TYR A 126 5.21 11.57 -4.66
CA TYR A 126 3.78 11.26 -4.59
C TYR A 126 2.91 12.28 -5.34
N ASP A 127 3.47 13.13 -6.20
CA ASP A 127 2.74 14.21 -6.90
C ASP A 127 1.49 13.75 -7.68
N ASN A 128 1.33 12.44 -7.92
CA ASN A 128 0.18 11.80 -8.60
C ASN A 128 -0.61 10.82 -7.71
N THR A 129 -0.39 10.82 -6.40
CA THR A 129 -1.11 9.97 -5.45
C THR A 129 -2.05 10.81 -4.61
N TYR A 130 -3.32 10.37 -4.57
CA TYR A 130 -4.37 11.07 -3.84
C TYR A 130 -5.10 10.13 -2.90
N ALA A 131 -5.46 10.66 -1.73
CA ALA A 131 -6.50 10.09 -0.88
C ALA A 131 -7.85 10.62 -1.34
N TYR A 132 -8.82 9.73 -1.48
CA TYR A 132 -10.20 10.06 -1.79
C TYR A 132 -11.03 9.78 -0.54
N VAL A 133 -11.48 10.85 0.11
CA VAL A 133 -12.12 10.81 1.43
C VAL A 133 -13.57 11.23 1.29
N SER A 134 -14.49 10.33 1.62
CA SER A 134 -15.92 10.63 1.68
C SER A 134 -16.28 11.11 3.07
N ASP A 135 -17.03 12.21 3.15
CA ASP A 135 -17.50 12.77 4.42
C ASP A 135 -19.03 12.82 4.52
N ASN A 136 -19.52 13.04 5.74
CA ASN A 136 -20.94 13.11 6.04
C ASN A 136 -21.65 14.37 5.50
N ALA A 137 -20.91 15.29 4.86
CA ALA A 137 -21.46 16.43 4.13
C ALA A 137 -21.76 16.08 2.65
N SER A 138 -21.73 14.80 2.28
CA SER A 138 -21.90 14.32 0.90
C SER A 138 -20.80 14.83 -0.04
N THR A 139 -19.61 15.15 0.49
CA THR A 139 -18.47 15.58 -0.32
C THR A 139 -17.47 14.44 -0.47
N LEU A 140 -17.02 14.20 -1.70
CA LEU A 140 -15.85 13.40 -1.97
C LEU A 140 -14.65 14.33 -2.10
N TRP A 141 -13.69 14.22 -1.20
CA TRP A 141 -12.47 15.03 -1.20
C TRP A 141 -11.34 14.29 -1.88
N GLN A 142 -10.64 14.96 -2.80
CA GLN A 142 -9.38 14.52 -3.36
C GLN A 142 -8.24 15.26 -2.66
N CYS A 143 -7.39 14.55 -1.93
CA CYS A 143 -6.31 15.12 -1.14
C CYS A 143 -4.95 14.61 -1.64
N PRO A 144 -4.04 15.48 -2.11
CA PRO A 144 -2.71 15.06 -2.54
C PRO A 144 -1.88 14.58 -1.36
N LEU A 145 -1.23 13.42 -1.49
CA LEU A 145 -0.36 12.89 -0.43
C LEU A 145 0.98 13.62 -0.40
N ASN A 146 1.44 13.94 0.80
CA ASN A 146 2.80 14.40 1.02
C ASN A 146 3.77 13.21 1.19
N ALA A 147 5.07 13.52 1.26
CA ALA A 147 6.13 12.51 1.41
C ALA A 147 6.10 11.73 2.75
N SER A 148 5.28 12.14 3.72
CA SER A 148 5.03 11.39 4.96
C SER A 148 3.70 10.64 4.95
N GLY A 149 2.99 10.63 3.81
CA GLY A 149 1.70 9.96 3.63
C GLY A 149 0.52 10.68 4.26
N GLY A 150 0.75 11.85 4.86
CA GLY A 150 -0.31 12.71 5.34
C GLY A 150 -0.77 13.65 4.24
N PHE A 151 -1.74 14.49 4.57
CA PHE A 151 -2.17 15.62 3.76
C PHE A 151 -2.76 16.67 4.69
N THR A 152 -2.82 17.92 4.25
CA THR A 152 -3.52 18.98 4.98
C THR A 152 -4.82 19.29 4.27
N ASN A 153 -5.91 19.52 5.02
CA ASN A 153 -7.22 19.80 4.43
C ASN A 153 -7.21 20.97 3.45
N SER A 154 -6.33 21.97 3.67
CA SER A 154 -6.16 23.11 2.75
C SER A 154 -5.69 22.74 1.35
N THR A 155 -5.22 21.50 1.14
CA THR A 155 -4.79 20.97 -0.16
C THR A 155 -5.83 20.05 -0.81
N CYS A 156 -6.89 19.69 -0.07
CA CYS A 156 -7.95 18.84 -0.58
C CYS A 156 -8.90 19.64 -1.49
N THR A 157 -9.30 19.02 -2.60
CA THR A 157 -10.28 19.58 -3.53
C THR A 157 -11.57 18.78 -3.45
N ALA A 158 -12.70 19.44 -3.27
CA ALA A 158 -14.00 18.80 -3.34
C ALA A 158 -14.29 18.37 -4.79
N LEU A 159 -14.52 17.08 -5.00
CA LEU A 159 -14.99 16.53 -6.25
C LEU A 159 -16.52 16.58 -6.28
N THR A 160 -17.06 17.28 -7.26
CA THR A 160 -18.51 17.40 -7.46
C THR A 160 -18.93 16.66 -8.72
N ASN A 161 -20.07 15.99 -8.67
CA ASN A 161 -20.70 15.48 -9.89
C ASN A 161 -21.33 16.67 -10.63
N ALA A 162 -20.78 17.04 -11.78
CA ALA A 162 -21.21 18.21 -12.54
C ALA A 162 -22.65 18.08 -13.10
N THR A 163 -23.20 16.86 -13.14
CA THR A 163 -24.56 16.58 -13.63
C THR A 163 -25.50 16.22 -12.49
N ALA A 164 -26.69 16.82 -12.47
CA ALA A 164 -27.75 16.47 -11.53
C ALA A 164 -28.34 15.08 -11.86
N PRO A 165 -28.73 14.27 -10.85
CA PRO A 165 -28.57 14.56 -9.42
C PRO A 165 -27.12 14.34 -8.98
N GLY A 166 -26.65 15.21 -8.08
CA GLY A 166 -25.39 14.98 -7.36
C GLY A 166 -25.47 13.72 -6.51
N PHE A 167 -24.34 13.28 -5.98
CA PHE A 167 -24.32 12.14 -5.07
C PHE A 167 -25.27 12.39 -3.88
N SER A 168 -26.04 11.38 -3.50
CA SER A 168 -26.53 11.32 -2.13
C SER A 168 -25.34 11.05 -1.21
N LEU A 169 -25.47 11.15 0.11
CA LEU A 169 -24.38 10.94 1.08
C LEU A 169 -23.34 9.89 0.61
N ASN A 170 -22.15 10.34 0.19
CA ASN A 170 -21.11 9.47 -0.37
C ASN A 170 -20.55 8.58 0.72
N LEU A 171 -20.57 7.25 0.53
CA LEU A 171 -20.15 6.32 1.57
C LEU A 171 -18.77 5.74 1.29
N PHE A 172 -18.50 5.29 0.06
CA PHE A 172 -17.21 4.71 -0.29
C PHE A 172 -16.85 4.97 -1.75
N THR A 173 -15.55 4.99 -2.04
CA THR A 173 -15.04 5.08 -3.40
C THR A 173 -14.05 3.95 -3.68
N ALA A 174 -14.17 3.31 -4.83
CA ALA A 174 -13.18 2.39 -5.37
C ALA A 174 -12.74 2.84 -6.76
N PHE A 175 -11.55 2.45 -7.19
CA PHE A 175 -11.03 2.75 -8.52
C PHE A 175 -10.83 1.48 -9.31
N HIS A 176 -11.15 1.51 -10.59
CA HIS A 176 -10.83 0.43 -11.51
C HIS A 176 -10.68 0.94 -12.94
N THR A 177 -9.73 0.35 -13.67
CA THR A 177 -9.45 0.71 -15.07
C THR A 177 -10.13 -0.28 -16.02
N PHE A 178 -10.84 0.24 -17.01
CA PHE A 178 -11.48 -0.54 -18.06
C PHE A 178 -11.10 0.04 -19.42
N SER A 179 -10.55 -0.80 -20.30
CA SER A 179 -10.09 -0.39 -21.65
C SER A 179 -9.17 0.85 -21.64
N GLY A 180 -8.28 0.95 -20.65
CA GLY A 180 -7.33 2.07 -20.51
C GLY A 180 -7.90 3.34 -19.87
N ILE A 181 -9.18 3.35 -19.46
CA ILE A 181 -9.79 4.49 -18.75
C ILE A 181 -10.01 4.10 -17.29
N THR A 182 -9.46 4.89 -16.38
CA THR A 182 -9.73 4.75 -14.94
C THR A 182 -11.06 5.40 -14.59
N TYR A 183 -11.88 4.66 -13.84
CA TYR A 183 -13.13 5.14 -13.28
C TYR A 183 -13.09 5.09 -11.76
N ALA A 184 -13.64 6.12 -11.13
CA ALA A 184 -14.04 6.10 -9.73
C ALA A 184 -15.46 5.54 -9.64
N TYR A 185 -15.66 4.56 -8.78
CA TYR A 185 -16.95 3.94 -8.47
C TYR A 185 -17.35 4.34 -7.06
N ILE A 186 -18.45 5.07 -6.95
CA ILE A 186 -18.85 5.75 -5.73
C ILE A 186 -20.19 5.19 -5.28
N THR A 187 -20.22 4.64 -4.08
CA THR A 187 -21.45 4.25 -3.41
C THR A 187 -21.99 5.43 -2.63
N ASP A 188 -23.31 5.56 -2.63
CA ASP A 188 -24.00 6.55 -1.83
C ASP A 188 -25.23 5.98 -1.12
N SER A 189 -25.87 6.80 -0.29
CA SER A 189 -27.10 6.43 0.41
C SER A 189 -28.33 6.27 -0.50
N SER A 190 -28.16 6.33 -1.83
CA SER A 190 -29.20 6.02 -2.81
C SER A 190 -29.06 4.59 -3.34
N ALA A 191 -30.00 4.18 -4.20
CA ALA A 191 -30.00 2.87 -4.84
C ALA A 191 -29.06 2.78 -6.07
N ASN A 192 -28.01 3.60 -6.13
CA ASN A 192 -27.13 3.74 -7.28
C ASN A 192 -25.68 3.43 -6.92
N LEU A 193 -24.96 2.78 -7.85
CA LEU A 193 -23.51 2.83 -7.89
C LEU A 193 -23.10 3.86 -8.95
N TRP A 194 -22.40 4.91 -8.58
CA TRP A 194 -21.95 5.92 -9.53
C TRP A 194 -20.64 5.54 -10.19
N LYS A 195 -20.50 5.83 -11.48
CA LYS A 195 -19.27 5.66 -12.25
C LYS A 195 -18.81 7.00 -12.82
N CYS A 196 -17.65 7.49 -12.40
CA CYS A 196 -17.08 8.76 -12.84
C CYS A 196 -15.75 8.53 -13.56
N PRO A 197 -15.54 9.03 -14.79
CA PRO A 197 -14.23 8.95 -15.44
C PRO A 197 -13.22 9.86 -14.72
N VAL A 198 -11.99 9.38 -14.55
CA VAL A 198 -10.91 10.09 -13.82
C VAL A 198 -9.94 10.72 -14.82
N SER A 199 -9.47 11.93 -14.55
CA SER A 199 -8.45 12.64 -15.34
C SER A 199 -7.03 12.26 -14.91
N GLU A 200 -6.02 12.66 -15.69
CA GLU A 200 -4.61 12.57 -15.32
C GLU A 200 -4.23 13.40 -14.08
N SER A 201 -5.14 14.26 -13.59
CA SER A 201 -4.96 15.00 -12.34
C SER A 201 -5.72 14.37 -11.17
N GLY A 202 -6.32 13.20 -11.37
CA GLY A 202 -7.11 12.44 -10.37
C GLY A 202 -8.51 12.99 -10.08
N GLY A 203 -8.88 14.15 -10.65
CA GLY A 203 -10.24 14.66 -10.59
C GLY A 203 -11.16 13.94 -11.57
N PHE A 204 -12.44 14.32 -11.61
CA PHE A 204 -13.35 13.80 -12.64
C PHE A 204 -13.10 14.48 -13.98
N SER A 205 -12.89 13.67 -15.03
CA SER A 205 -12.71 14.15 -16.42
C SER A 205 -14.03 14.35 -17.17
N GLY A 206 -15.16 14.00 -16.57
CA GLY A 206 -16.48 14.09 -17.18
C GLY A 206 -17.61 13.77 -16.19
N ALA A 207 -18.84 13.73 -16.71
CA ALA A 207 -20.03 13.45 -15.93
C ALA A 207 -20.04 12.02 -15.34
N CYS A 208 -20.53 11.88 -14.12
CA CYS A 208 -20.75 10.57 -13.51
C CYS A 208 -22.06 9.96 -14.02
N THR A 209 -22.05 8.65 -14.26
CA THR A 209 -23.23 7.88 -14.68
C THR A 209 -23.68 6.97 -13.54
N ALA A 210 -24.97 6.98 -13.20
CA ALA A 210 -25.54 6.01 -12.28
C ALA A 210 -25.64 4.63 -12.94
N LEU A 211 -25.07 3.62 -12.29
CA LEU A 211 -25.24 2.21 -12.61
C LEU A 211 -26.35 1.66 -11.71
N THR A 212 -27.45 1.27 -12.34
CA THR A 212 -28.64 0.73 -11.66
C THR A 212 -28.72 -0.78 -11.84
N ASN A 213 -29.48 -1.43 -10.97
CA ASN A 213 -29.75 -2.85 -11.04
C ASN A 213 -31.25 -3.13 -11.02
N THR A 214 -31.65 -4.33 -11.44
CA THR A 214 -33.01 -4.85 -11.26
C THR A 214 -32.94 -6.27 -10.70
N PRO A 215 -33.39 -6.52 -9.45
CA PRO A 215 -33.97 -5.57 -8.49
C PRO A 215 -33.02 -4.41 -8.12
N ALA A 216 -33.59 -3.25 -7.79
CA ALA A 216 -32.79 -2.09 -7.39
C ALA A 216 -31.99 -2.41 -6.12
N PHE A 217 -30.80 -1.81 -5.99
CA PHE A 217 -30.06 -1.84 -4.75
C PHE A 217 -30.87 -1.17 -3.63
N THR A 218 -30.61 -1.56 -2.39
CA THR A 218 -30.89 -0.68 -1.25
C THR A 218 -29.69 0.27 -1.08
N ALA A 219 -29.76 1.32 -0.27
CA ALA A 219 -28.67 2.29 -0.10
C ALA A 219 -27.28 1.63 -0.11
N THR A 220 -26.45 1.93 -1.12
CA THR A 220 -25.18 1.22 -1.35
C THR A 220 -24.12 1.64 -0.34
N SER A 221 -23.34 0.70 0.22
CA SER A 221 -22.36 1.01 1.27
C SER A 221 -20.93 0.97 0.74
N VAL A 222 -20.47 -0.18 0.25
CA VAL A 222 -19.12 -0.40 -0.25
C VAL A 222 -19.17 -1.13 -1.59
N VAL A 223 -18.28 -0.74 -2.50
CA VAL A 223 -18.00 -1.48 -3.72
C VAL A 223 -16.55 -1.97 -3.73
N THR A 224 -16.34 -3.19 -4.20
CA THR A 224 -15.01 -3.71 -4.52
C THR A 224 -15.05 -4.47 -5.84
N PHE A 225 -13.89 -4.68 -6.45
CA PHE A 225 -13.76 -5.36 -7.74
C PHE A 225 -12.92 -6.61 -7.59
N GLN A 226 -13.36 -7.70 -8.22
CA GLN A 226 -12.60 -8.94 -8.28
C GLN A 226 -12.85 -9.67 -9.60
N THR A 227 -11.78 -10.20 -10.19
CA THR A 227 -11.83 -10.95 -11.45
C THR A 227 -11.88 -12.45 -11.18
N PHE A 228 -12.80 -13.14 -11.86
CA PHE A 228 -12.94 -14.59 -11.86
C PHE A 228 -13.15 -15.07 -13.30
N SER A 229 -12.35 -16.04 -13.76
CA SER A 229 -12.39 -16.58 -15.13
C SER A 229 -12.48 -15.48 -16.20
N ASP A 230 -11.53 -14.53 -16.14
CA ASP A 230 -11.41 -13.37 -17.04
C ASP A 230 -12.57 -12.36 -17.01
N THR A 231 -13.57 -12.55 -16.15
CA THR A 231 -14.66 -11.60 -15.94
C THR A 231 -14.42 -10.81 -14.66
N THR A 232 -14.32 -9.49 -14.77
CA THR A 232 -14.32 -8.60 -13.61
C THR A 232 -15.75 -8.39 -13.13
N TYR A 233 -15.95 -8.56 -11.82
CA TYR A 233 -17.23 -8.29 -11.17
C TYR A 233 -17.07 -7.13 -10.19
N ALA A 234 -18.05 -6.23 -10.15
CA ALA A 234 -18.26 -5.34 -9.02
C ALA A 234 -19.07 -6.10 -7.95
N TYR A 235 -18.58 -6.09 -6.72
CA TYR A 235 -19.29 -6.58 -5.54
C TYR A 235 -19.76 -5.38 -4.74
N VAL A 236 -21.08 -5.17 -4.72
CA VAL A 236 -21.72 -4.03 -4.09
C VAL A 236 -22.45 -4.51 -2.84
N ALA A 237 -21.95 -4.09 -1.68
CA ALA A 237 -22.69 -4.20 -0.44
C ALA A 237 -23.73 -3.09 -0.38
N ASP A 238 -24.91 -3.41 0.15
CA ASP A 238 -25.96 -2.43 0.40
C ASP A 238 -26.56 -2.60 1.79
N SER A 239 -27.46 -1.70 2.18
CA SER A 239 -28.13 -1.72 3.48
C SER A 239 -29.16 -2.85 3.66
N SER A 240 -29.11 -3.89 2.81
CA SER A 240 -29.87 -5.13 2.97
C SER A 240 -28.97 -6.29 3.42
N SER A 241 -29.55 -7.48 3.60
CA SER A 241 -28.84 -8.74 3.86
C SER A 241 -28.20 -9.36 2.62
N THR A 242 -27.93 -8.56 1.57
CA THR A 242 -27.46 -9.05 0.27
C THR A 242 -26.12 -8.44 -0.10
N LEU A 243 -25.21 -9.27 -0.62
CA LEU A 243 -24.06 -8.82 -1.39
C LEU A 243 -24.38 -8.97 -2.88
N TRP A 244 -24.31 -7.90 -3.66
CA TRP A 244 -24.60 -7.96 -5.10
C TRP A 244 -23.35 -8.21 -5.91
N ARG A 245 -23.39 -9.19 -6.81
CA ARG A 245 -22.32 -9.47 -7.78
C ARG A 245 -22.76 -9.02 -9.17
N CYS A 246 -22.13 -7.98 -9.70
CA CYS A 246 -22.45 -7.37 -10.99
C CYS A 246 -21.32 -7.60 -12.01
N PRO A 247 -21.54 -8.35 -13.11
CA PRO A 247 -20.50 -8.55 -14.12
C PRO A 247 -20.23 -7.26 -14.90
N MET A 248 -18.97 -6.87 -15.04
CA MET A 248 -18.56 -5.63 -15.71
C MET A 248 -18.24 -5.86 -17.18
N ASN A 249 -18.62 -4.91 -18.04
CA ASN A 249 -18.20 -4.88 -19.45
C ASN A 249 -16.90 -4.07 -19.64
N ALA A 250 -16.38 -4.09 -20.86
CA ALA A 250 -15.14 -3.40 -21.22
C ALA A 250 -15.18 -1.87 -21.07
N THR A 251 -16.37 -1.25 -20.92
CA THR A 251 -16.52 0.20 -20.68
C THR A 251 -16.78 0.52 -19.21
N GLY A 252 -16.64 -0.46 -18.31
CA GLY A 252 -16.85 -0.30 -16.89
C GLY A 252 -18.32 -0.14 -16.48
N SER A 253 -19.29 -0.48 -17.33
CA SER A 253 -20.69 -0.58 -16.93
C SER A 253 -21.07 -2.03 -16.63
N PHE A 254 -22.24 -2.27 -16.03
CA PHE A 254 -22.77 -3.63 -15.89
C PHE A 254 -23.06 -4.23 -17.27
N SER A 255 -22.60 -5.46 -17.49
CA SER A 255 -22.83 -6.24 -18.72
C SER A 255 -24.18 -6.96 -18.71
N SER A 256 -24.72 -7.23 -17.52
CA SER A 256 -26.05 -7.81 -17.27
C SER A 256 -26.53 -7.43 -15.86
N ASN A 257 -27.74 -7.85 -15.49
CA ASN A 257 -28.24 -7.70 -14.11
C ASN A 257 -27.29 -8.35 -13.10
N CYS A 258 -27.22 -7.74 -11.91
CA CYS A 258 -26.45 -8.27 -10.80
C CYS A 258 -27.16 -9.48 -10.18
N THR A 259 -26.36 -10.42 -9.67
CA THR A 259 -26.85 -11.56 -8.89
C THR A 259 -26.77 -11.25 -7.40
N ALA A 260 -27.86 -11.46 -6.67
CA ALA A 260 -27.85 -11.44 -5.21
C ALA A 260 -27.07 -12.64 -4.67
N LEU A 261 -26.07 -12.38 -3.82
CA LEU A 261 -25.37 -13.38 -3.03
C LEU A 261 -25.84 -13.23 -1.59
N THR A 262 -26.53 -14.25 -1.10
CA THR A 262 -27.15 -14.28 0.23
C THR A 262 -26.59 -15.44 1.04
N ASP A 263 -26.47 -15.22 2.34
CA ASP A 263 -26.17 -16.24 3.35
C ASP A 263 -26.80 -15.75 4.67
N GLU A 264 -26.28 -16.12 5.83
CA GLU A 264 -26.75 -15.68 7.16
C GLU A 264 -26.41 -14.21 7.51
N PHE A 265 -26.20 -13.36 6.51
CA PHE A 265 -25.90 -11.94 6.70
C PHE A 265 -27.10 -11.17 7.23
N THR A 266 -26.87 -10.16 8.07
CA THR A 266 -27.96 -9.26 8.53
C THR A 266 -28.03 -7.98 7.70
N VAL A 267 -26.98 -7.16 7.71
CA VAL A 267 -26.81 -6.00 6.83
C VAL A 267 -25.38 -5.97 6.35
N THR A 268 -25.19 -6.08 5.03
CA THR A 268 -23.86 -6.19 4.43
C THR A 268 -23.15 -4.85 4.47
N ALA A 269 -22.10 -4.73 5.29
CA ALA A 269 -21.36 -3.48 5.45
C ALA A 269 -20.26 -3.36 4.39
N ALA A 270 -19.48 -4.42 4.19
CA ALA A 270 -18.38 -4.44 3.23
C ALA A 270 -18.02 -5.86 2.81
N VAL A 271 -17.29 -5.97 1.70
CA VAL A 271 -16.61 -7.20 1.32
C VAL A 271 -15.18 -6.91 0.88
N THR A 272 -14.28 -7.85 1.13
CA THR A 272 -12.93 -7.89 0.57
C THR A 272 -12.60 -9.32 0.14
N PHE A 273 -11.58 -9.51 -0.70
CA PHE A 273 -11.21 -10.82 -1.22
C PHE A 273 -9.77 -11.17 -0.85
N GLN A 274 -9.54 -12.42 -0.48
CA GLN A 274 -8.21 -12.94 -0.21
C GLN A 274 -8.11 -14.40 -0.62
N THR A 275 -6.96 -14.80 -1.18
CA THR A 275 -6.71 -16.16 -1.66
C THR A 275 -5.81 -16.92 -0.68
N PHE A 276 -6.23 -18.15 -0.35
CA PHE A 276 -5.54 -19.06 0.56
C PHE A 276 -5.45 -20.43 -0.08
N ALA A 277 -4.24 -20.98 -0.19
CA ALA A 277 -3.99 -22.29 -0.79
C ALA A 277 -4.70 -22.52 -2.15
N GLY A 278 -4.73 -21.49 -2.99
CA GLY A 278 -5.38 -21.53 -4.32
C GLY A 278 -6.90 -21.32 -4.32
N THR A 279 -7.54 -21.13 -3.18
CA THR A 279 -8.98 -20.80 -3.08
C THR A 279 -9.17 -19.35 -2.71
N THR A 280 -9.93 -18.60 -3.51
CA THR A 280 -10.34 -17.23 -3.17
C THR A 280 -11.55 -17.27 -2.25
N TYR A 281 -11.51 -16.48 -1.19
CA TYR A 281 -12.62 -16.27 -0.26
C TYR A 281 -13.05 -14.81 -0.29
N GLY A 282 -14.36 -14.58 -0.25
CA GLY A 282 -14.95 -13.29 0.10
C GLY A 282 -15.08 -13.19 1.62
N TYR A 283 -14.53 -12.12 2.19
CA TYR A 283 -14.67 -11.79 3.60
C TYR A 283 -15.68 -10.67 3.75
N VAL A 284 -16.87 -11.02 4.22
CA VAL A 284 -18.03 -10.13 4.30
C VAL A 284 -18.18 -9.66 5.73
N ALA A 285 -18.04 -8.36 5.95
CA ALA A 285 -18.39 -7.72 7.20
C ALA A 285 -19.88 -7.38 7.18
N ASP A 286 -20.57 -7.67 8.28
CA ASP A 286 -21.96 -7.29 8.48
C ASP A 286 -22.18 -6.65 9.85
N THR A 287 -23.35 -6.06 10.06
CA THR A 287 -23.68 -5.38 11.33
C THR A 287 -23.86 -6.32 12.53
N THR A 288 -23.35 -7.56 12.47
CA THR A 288 -23.29 -8.51 13.58
C THR A 288 -21.90 -8.57 14.22
N THR A 289 -21.66 -9.55 15.10
CA THR A 289 -20.36 -9.76 15.77
C THR A 289 -19.39 -10.65 14.99
N ASN A 290 -19.68 -10.95 13.72
CA ASN A 290 -18.96 -11.93 12.92
C ASN A 290 -18.34 -11.30 11.67
N LEU A 291 -17.13 -11.73 11.32
CA LEU A 291 -16.63 -11.59 9.96
C LEU A 291 -16.94 -12.88 9.20
N TRP A 292 -17.70 -12.82 8.12
CA TRP A 292 -18.07 -14.02 7.36
C TRP A 292 -17.00 -14.36 6.32
N LYS A 293 -16.61 -15.63 6.25
CA LYS A 293 -15.71 -16.17 5.21
C LYS A 293 -16.49 -17.04 4.23
N CYS A 294 -16.59 -16.61 2.99
CA CYS A 294 -17.38 -17.25 1.95
C CYS A 294 -16.47 -17.79 0.83
N PRO A 295 -16.43 -19.11 0.56
CA PRO A 295 -15.59 -19.65 -0.51
C PRO A 295 -16.15 -19.31 -1.89
N MET A 296 -15.32 -18.76 -2.78
CA MET A 296 -15.76 -18.29 -4.11
C MET A 296 -15.63 -19.38 -5.18
N ASN A 297 -16.61 -19.48 -6.08
CA ASN A 297 -16.55 -20.32 -7.27
C ASN A 297 -15.90 -19.58 -8.46
N ALA A 298 -15.62 -20.31 -9.54
CA ALA A 298 -14.97 -19.77 -10.75
C ALA A 298 -15.77 -18.68 -11.48
N THR A 299 -17.05 -18.48 -11.16
CA THR A 299 -17.90 -17.40 -11.69
C THR A 299 -18.05 -16.24 -10.71
N GLY A 300 -17.32 -16.25 -9.60
CA GLY A 300 -17.40 -15.23 -8.55
C GLY A 300 -18.63 -15.30 -7.65
N GLY A 301 -19.39 -16.40 -7.68
CA GLY A 301 -20.47 -16.65 -6.69
C GLY A 301 -19.94 -17.40 -5.48
N PHE A 302 -20.77 -17.63 -4.47
CA PHE A 302 -20.42 -18.55 -3.38
C PHE A 302 -20.45 -20.00 -3.88
N SER A 303 -19.46 -20.79 -3.47
CA SER A 303 -19.34 -22.23 -3.81
C SER A 303 -19.90 -23.14 -2.71
N ALA A 304 -20.01 -22.63 -1.48
CA ALA A 304 -20.60 -23.28 -0.32
C ALA A 304 -21.05 -22.19 0.68
N ALA A 305 -21.71 -22.61 1.76
CA ALA A 305 -22.13 -21.73 2.84
C ALA A 305 -20.94 -20.97 3.46
N CYS A 306 -21.18 -19.72 3.85
CA CYS A 306 -20.20 -18.91 4.56
C CYS A 306 -19.96 -19.44 5.98
N THR A 307 -18.76 -19.22 6.50
CA THR A 307 -18.40 -19.56 7.89
C THR A 307 -18.17 -18.28 8.69
N ALA A 308 -18.82 -18.14 9.84
CA ALA A 308 -18.56 -17.03 10.75
C ALA A 308 -17.17 -17.16 11.39
N LEU A 309 -16.38 -16.09 11.30
CA LEU A 309 -15.14 -15.93 12.05
C LEU A 309 -15.41 -15.02 13.25
N THR A 310 -15.26 -15.59 14.44
CA THR A 310 -15.49 -14.94 15.72
C THR A 310 -14.18 -14.58 16.40
N ASN A 311 -14.23 -13.63 17.33
CA ASN A 311 -13.09 -13.26 18.18
C ASN A 311 -13.46 -13.32 19.67
N THR A 312 -12.46 -13.40 20.54
CA THR A 312 -12.62 -13.19 21.99
C THR A 312 -11.67 -12.07 22.44
N PRO A 313 -12.17 -10.92 22.90
CA PRO A 313 -13.59 -10.55 23.00
C PRO A 313 -14.27 -10.41 21.62
N ALA A 314 -15.59 -10.60 21.59
CA ALA A 314 -16.36 -10.53 20.35
C ALA A 314 -16.28 -9.14 19.71
N PHE A 315 -16.32 -9.09 18.38
CA PHE A 315 -16.47 -7.84 17.65
C PHE A 315 -17.79 -7.16 17.99
N THR A 316 -17.86 -5.84 17.83
CA THR A 316 -19.08 -5.04 18.04
C THR A 316 -19.55 -4.42 16.73
N GLN A 317 -20.43 -5.11 15.98
CA GLN A 317 -20.89 -4.69 14.64
C GLN A 317 -19.73 -4.51 13.65
N THR A 318 -19.34 -5.60 12.99
CA THR A 318 -18.22 -5.54 12.03
C THR A 318 -18.54 -4.58 10.88
N SER A 319 -17.62 -3.66 10.61
CA SER A 319 -17.82 -2.65 9.56
C SER A 319 -17.04 -2.99 8.31
N MET A 320 -15.77 -3.42 8.47
CA MET A 320 -14.93 -3.75 7.34
C MET A 320 -13.77 -4.67 7.72
N ALA A 321 -13.26 -5.42 6.75
CA ALA A 321 -11.99 -6.11 6.84
C ALA A 321 -11.03 -5.70 5.71
N ARG A 322 -9.74 -5.65 6.03
CA ARG A 322 -8.64 -5.50 5.07
C ARG A 322 -7.50 -6.45 5.41
N PHE A 323 -6.76 -6.88 4.40
CA PHE A 323 -5.66 -7.82 4.56
C PHE A 323 -4.33 -7.12 4.32
N ASN A 324 -3.34 -7.42 5.16
CA ASN A 324 -1.98 -6.94 4.94
C ASN A 324 -0.95 -7.89 5.58
N THR A 325 0.24 -7.97 4.99
CA THR A 325 1.29 -8.90 5.42
C THR A 325 2.42 -8.15 6.10
N PHE A 326 2.81 -8.62 7.28
CA PHE A 326 3.91 -8.07 8.06
C PHE A 326 4.77 -9.21 8.61
N SER A 327 6.10 -9.15 8.39
CA SER A 327 7.04 -10.22 8.77
C SER A 327 6.55 -11.62 8.38
N ASP A 328 6.20 -11.79 7.10
CA ASP A 328 5.67 -13.03 6.50
C ASP A 328 4.35 -13.55 7.10
N THR A 329 3.72 -12.82 8.01
CA THR A 329 2.42 -13.15 8.58
C THR A 329 1.34 -12.30 7.94
N LEU A 330 0.34 -12.95 7.36
CA LEU A 330 -0.86 -12.28 6.85
C LEU A 330 -1.83 -12.02 8.00
N TYR A 331 -2.31 -10.79 8.11
CA TYR A 331 -3.31 -10.38 9.08
C TYR A 331 -4.58 -9.92 8.37
N ALA A 332 -5.74 -10.28 8.93
CA ALA A 332 -6.98 -9.55 8.71
C ALA A 332 -7.06 -8.43 9.75
N TYR A 333 -7.30 -7.21 9.29
CA TYR A 333 -7.58 -6.07 10.12
C TYR A 333 -9.08 -5.76 10.03
N VAL A 334 -9.79 -5.93 11.15
CA VAL A 334 -11.24 -5.78 11.22
C VAL A 334 -11.57 -4.52 12.01
N THR A 335 -12.37 -3.64 11.42
CA THR A 335 -12.92 -2.49 12.13
C THR A 335 -14.35 -2.79 12.58
N ASP A 336 -14.69 -2.28 13.75
CA ASP A 336 -16.01 -2.40 14.34
C ASP A 336 -16.36 -1.13 15.15
N LEU A 337 -17.53 -1.10 15.78
CA LEU A 337 -17.99 0.02 16.60
C LEU A 337 -17.42 0.01 18.04
N SER A 338 -16.39 -0.79 18.33
CA SER A 338 -15.76 -0.87 19.66
C SER A 338 -14.59 0.09 19.85
N ASN A 339 -14.45 1.10 18.99
CA ASN A 339 -13.37 2.11 19.03
C ASN A 339 -11.96 1.52 18.82
N THR A 340 -11.88 0.34 18.19
CA THR A 340 -10.67 -0.48 18.06
C THR A 340 -10.56 -1.03 16.65
N VAL A 341 -9.33 -1.15 16.15
CA VAL A 341 -9.04 -2.00 14.98
C VAL A 341 -8.49 -3.32 15.48
N TRP A 342 -9.09 -4.43 15.09
CA TRP A 342 -8.66 -5.77 15.48
C TRP A 342 -7.66 -6.34 14.48
N GLN A 343 -6.48 -6.69 14.95
CA GLN A 343 -5.46 -7.38 14.17
C GLN A 343 -5.56 -8.90 14.40
N CYS A 344 -6.05 -9.63 13.41
CA CYS A 344 -6.29 -11.06 13.47
C CYS A 344 -5.27 -11.82 12.58
N PRO A 345 -4.34 -12.60 13.13
CA PRO A 345 -3.41 -13.39 12.31
C PRO A 345 -4.17 -14.49 11.56
N MET A 346 -3.83 -14.69 10.29
CA MET A 346 -4.51 -15.64 9.40
C MET A 346 -3.70 -16.92 9.23
N ASN A 347 -4.36 -18.08 9.26
CA ASN A 347 -3.74 -19.35 8.88
C ASN A 347 -3.88 -19.63 7.37
N ALA A 348 -3.20 -20.69 6.92
CA ALA A 348 -3.18 -21.10 5.51
C ALA A 348 -4.55 -21.49 4.92
N SER A 349 -5.56 -21.71 5.77
CA SER A 349 -6.95 -22.03 5.38
C SER A 349 -7.87 -20.80 5.42
N GLY A 350 -7.31 -19.61 5.66
CA GLY A 350 -8.05 -18.36 5.71
C GLY A 350 -8.94 -18.18 6.96
N ASN A 351 -8.68 -18.91 8.04
CA ASN A 351 -9.29 -18.63 9.36
C ASN A 351 -8.32 -17.84 10.24
N PHE A 352 -8.81 -17.28 11.34
CA PHE A 352 -7.95 -16.75 12.38
C PHE A 352 -7.10 -17.89 12.99
N SER A 353 -5.80 -17.68 13.11
CA SER A 353 -4.88 -18.67 13.70
C SER A 353 -4.88 -18.64 15.22
N THR A 354 -5.12 -17.46 15.80
CA THR A 354 -5.22 -17.18 17.23
C THR A 354 -6.20 -16.02 17.44
N ASP A 355 -6.48 -15.68 18.70
CA ASP A 355 -7.26 -14.48 19.05
C ASP A 355 -6.67 -13.22 18.41
N CYS A 356 -7.54 -12.28 18.08
CA CYS A 356 -7.17 -11.00 17.51
C CYS A 356 -6.65 -10.05 18.60
N THR A 357 -5.64 -9.25 18.25
CA THR A 357 -5.12 -8.20 19.12
C THR A 357 -5.86 -6.89 18.87
N ALA A 358 -6.33 -6.24 19.93
CA ALA A 358 -6.89 -4.89 19.87
C ALA A 358 -5.79 -3.86 19.58
N LEU A 359 -5.90 -3.14 18.46
CA LEU A 359 -5.07 -1.97 18.15
C LEU A 359 -5.85 -0.70 18.50
N THR A 360 -5.36 0.02 19.51
CA THR A 360 -5.98 1.23 20.05
C THR A 360 -5.14 2.46 19.78
N ASN A 361 -5.75 3.64 19.91
CA ASN A 361 -5.09 4.93 19.78
C ASN A 361 -5.43 5.83 20.96
N SER A 362 -4.64 6.89 21.17
CA SER A 362 -4.95 7.97 22.11
C SER A 362 -4.88 9.31 21.38
N PRO A 363 -6.02 9.98 21.15
CA PRO A 363 -7.38 9.60 21.57
C PRO A 363 -7.90 8.35 20.85
N ALA A 364 -8.83 7.64 21.49
CA ALA A 364 -9.42 6.43 20.92
C ALA A 364 -10.19 6.77 19.63
N PHE A 365 -10.21 5.84 18.68
CA PHE A 365 -11.05 5.97 17.49
C PHE A 365 -12.51 6.05 17.92
N ALA A 366 -13.32 6.93 17.34
CA ALA A 366 -14.74 6.98 17.65
C ALA A 366 -15.54 6.23 16.59
N ASN A 367 -15.93 4.97 16.82
CA ASN A 367 -16.64 4.12 15.86
C ASN A 367 -15.87 3.95 14.54
N SER A 368 -14.79 3.17 14.55
CA SER A 368 -13.99 2.91 13.35
C SER A 368 -14.80 2.15 12.29
N ASN A 369 -15.10 2.80 11.18
CA ASN A 369 -15.91 2.25 10.09
C ASN A 369 -15.13 2.10 8.78
N VAL A 370 -13.98 2.77 8.67
CA VAL A 370 -13.11 2.74 7.50
C VAL A 370 -11.71 2.32 7.91
N LEU A 371 -11.08 1.55 7.03
CA LEU A 371 -9.71 1.11 7.10
C LEU A 371 -9.17 0.91 5.68
N THR A 372 -8.03 1.50 5.41
CA THR A 372 -7.24 1.18 4.23
C THR A 372 -5.76 1.27 4.57
N PHE A 373 -4.91 0.68 3.73
CA PHE A 373 -3.47 0.72 3.90
C PHE A 373 -2.83 1.43 2.72
N PHE A 374 -1.83 2.25 3.00
CA PHE A 374 -1.00 2.83 1.96
C PHE A 374 0.45 2.90 2.44
N ALA A 375 1.39 2.59 1.55
CA ALA A 375 2.81 2.59 1.86
C ALA A 375 3.48 3.84 1.31
N VAL A 376 4.22 4.54 2.16
CA VAL A 376 4.94 5.76 1.82
C VAL A 376 6.38 5.64 2.30
N ASN A 377 7.32 5.72 1.36
CA ASN A 377 8.77 5.71 1.59
C ASN A 377 9.23 4.49 2.41
N GLY A 378 8.65 3.33 2.11
CA GLY A 378 8.95 2.06 2.80
C GLY A 378 8.20 1.86 4.12
N THR A 379 7.45 2.86 4.60
CA THR A 379 6.59 2.73 5.78
C THR A 379 5.16 2.48 5.37
N THR A 380 4.56 1.39 5.83
CA THR A 380 3.12 1.16 5.68
C THR A 380 2.35 1.93 6.74
N TYR A 381 1.28 2.61 6.33
CA TYR A 381 0.34 3.28 7.23
C TYR A 381 -1.04 2.63 7.11
N ALA A 382 -1.72 2.46 8.25
CA ALA A 382 -3.16 2.27 8.29
C ALA A 382 -3.85 3.63 8.33
N TYR A 383 -4.87 3.81 7.50
CA TYR A 383 -5.72 4.98 7.48
C TYR A 383 -7.11 4.59 7.95
N ILE A 384 -7.52 5.13 9.10
CA ILE A 384 -8.73 4.72 9.80
C ILE A 384 -9.68 5.90 9.86
N GLY A 385 -10.81 5.78 9.19
CA GLY A 385 -11.90 6.74 9.32
C GLY A 385 -12.70 6.43 10.57
N ASP A 386 -13.10 7.48 11.27
CA ASP A 386 -13.96 7.36 12.43
C ASP A 386 -15.06 8.44 12.41
N GLY A 387 -16.03 8.28 13.30
CA GLY A 387 -17.15 9.19 13.52
C GLY A 387 -16.77 10.54 14.13
N THR A 388 -15.48 10.88 14.27
CA THR A 388 -15.00 12.16 14.80
C THR A 388 -14.17 12.94 13.80
N SER A 389 -14.72 13.30 12.63
CA SER A 389 -14.14 14.28 11.69
C SER A 389 -12.67 14.10 11.27
N ASN A 390 -12.09 12.94 11.56
CA ASN A 390 -10.69 12.64 11.39
C ASN A 390 -10.55 11.43 10.47
N LEU A 391 -9.54 11.47 9.61
CA LEU A 391 -8.92 10.26 9.10
C LEU A 391 -7.62 10.06 9.88
N TRP A 392 -7.50 8.98 10.64
CA TRP A 392 -6.31 8.69 11.42
C TRP A 392 -5.26 8.03 10.56
N GLN A 393 -4.05 8.60 10.53
CA GLN A 393 -2.89 7.99 9.93
C GLN A 393 -2.04 7.30 11.02
N CYS A 394 -1.98 5.97 10.99
CA CYS A 394 -1.25 5.15 11.97
C CYS A 394 -0.06 4.46 11.29
N PRO A 395 1.20 4.78 11.65
CA PRO A 395 2.34 4.05 11.11
C PRO A 395 2.38 2.62 11.64
N MET A 396 2.65 1.66 10.76
CA MET A 396 2.68 0.23 11.09
C MET A 396 4.11 -0.21 11.41
N ASN A 397 4.27 -1.02 12.46
CA ASN A 397 5.52 -1.67 12.80
C ASN A 397 5.72 -2.97 12.01
N ALA A 398 6.90 -3.58 12.14
CA ALA A 398 7.25 -4.82 11.43
C ALA A 398 6.35 -6.02 11.76
N THR A 399 5.63 -6.00 12.89
CA THR A 399 4.69 -7.06 13.29
C THR A 399 3.23 -6.69 13.01
N GLY A 400 2.99 -5.61 12.26
CA GLY A 400 1.67 -5.17 11.85
C GLY A 400 0.82 -4.51 12.94
N GLY A 401 1.41 -4.12 14.07
CA GLY A 401 0.76 -3.22 15.05
C GLY A 401 1.08 -1.75 14.75
N PHE A 402 0.52 -0.81 15.52
CA PHE A 402 0.92 0.60 15.42
C PHE A 402 2.30 0.83 16.03
N SER A 403 3.19 1.55 15.32
CA SER A 403 4.54 1.87 15.80
C SER A 403 4.60 3.12 16.67
N SER A 404 3.61 4.00 16.56
CA SER A 404 3.45 5.22 17.36
C SER A 404 1.98 5.65 17.39
N ILE A 405 1.69 6.72 18.15
CA ILE A 405 0.36 7.35 18.16
C ILE A 405 -0.04 7.74 16.74
N CYS A 406 -1.30 7.50 16.40
CA CYS A 406 -1.86 7.89 15.11
C CYS A 406 -2.06 9.40 15.04
N THR A 407 -1.77 9.98 13.87
CA THR A 407 -1.99 11.41 13.63
C THR A 407 -3.34 11.62 12.96
N GLY A 408 -4.19 12.47 13.54
CA GLY A 408 -5.47 12.83 12.95
C GLY A 408 -5.27 13.78 11.76
N LEU A 409 -5.66 13.34 10.57
CA LEU A 409 -5.79 14.17 9.38
C LEU A 409 -7.18 14.81 9.45
N SER A 410 -7.24 15.99 10.06
CA SER A 410 -8.48 16.68 10.37
C SER A 410 -9.01 17.50 9.20
N GLY A 411 -10.28 17.91 9.29
CA GLY A 411 -10.90 18.85 8.35
C GLY A 411 -12.07 18.29 7.54
N PHE A 412 -12.44 17.03 7.79
CA PHE A 412 -13.60 16.39 7.16
C PHE A 412 -14.80 16.43 8.11
N ASN A 413 -16.02 16.46 7.58
CA ASN A 413 -17.22 16.32 8.41
C ASN A 413 -17.53 14.83 8.62
N GLN A 414 -16.87 14.18 9.57
CA GLN A 414 -16.92 12.73 9.83
C GLN A 414 -16.51 11.88 8.62
N THR A 415 -15.39 11.17 8.74
CA THR A 415 -14.88 10.36 7.64
C THR A 415 -15.67 9.06 7.55
N ILE A 416 -16.36 8.84 6.43
CA ILE A 416 -17.19 7.65 6.20
C ILE A 416 -16.68 6.75 5.08
N GLY A 417 -15.72 7.23 4.28
CA GLY A 417 -14.98 6.43 3.31
C GLY A 417 -13.57 6.98 3.09
N ALA A 418 -12.60 6.11 2.83
CA ALA A 418 -11.25 6.51 2.44
C ALA A 418 -10.62 5.44 1.56
N THR A 419 -10.05 5.88 0.43
CA THR A 419 -9.26 5.04 -0.45
C THR A 419 -8.08 5.85 -1.00
N PHE A 420 -7.07 5.16 -1.53
CA PHE A 420 -5.89 5.78 -2.13
C PHE A 420 -5.80 5.35 -3.58
N TYR A 421 -5.45 6.27 -4.46
CA TYR A 421 -5.20 5.96 -5.86
C TYR A 421 -4.01 6.77 -6.38
N THR A 422 -3.11 6.06 -7.07
CA THR A 422 -1.94 6.60 -7.77
C THR A 422 -2.23 6.53 -9.26
N LEU A 423 -2.08 7.65 -9.96
CA LEU A 423 -2.34 7.77 -11.40
C LEU A 423 -1.24 7.17 -12.26
#